data_AF-A0A5B7VA89-F1
#
_entry.id   AF-A0A5B7VA89-F1
#
_cell.length_a   1.000
_cell.length_b   1.000
_cell.length_c   1.000
_cell.angle_alpha   90.00
_cell.angle_beta   90.00
_cell.angle_gamma   90.00
#
_symmetry.space_group_name_H-M   'P 1'
#
loop_
_entity.id
_entity.type
_entity.pdbx_description
1 polymer ?
#
loop_
_entity_poly.entity_id
_entity_poly.type
_entity_poly.pdbx_seq_one_letter_code
_entity_poly.pdbx_strand_id
1 'polypeptide(L)'
;MSLPRAADGRLVLAVDVSAWLRPDADTSDARSFCHTYVRGDAKHQMIPGWPYSWVVALESGRTSWVTPLDVVRLRPGDDLAAVTAAQLRDLGERLVGAGQWSPGDPSVLIVADAGYDVMRLAYLLRDLPVEILGRLRSDRVMRRPAPTRAQFARDNPAGGRPPKHGSEFIFKDVRTWGAPDAETKTETTRYGTAHAQSWDRLHPELQGRAAWRDHPGPLPVIEGTVIRLPVDHLPSGGDPKPLWLWWSRPAAGPAETDLAWQTFLRRFDIEHFFRMIKQILGWTAPRLREAEAADRWTWLIVTACTQLRLARSLTTDLRRPWEKPAEPNKLTPARVRRGFRHLHARTSTPAAVPKPARPGPGRPPGSKNRRPANRYDVGLLLVTGESYRRPAHHKVGTKLRRTG
;
A
#
# COMPACT_ATOMS: atom_id res chain seq x y z
N MET A 1 14.35 -13.43 12.81
CA MET A 1 15.02 -12.32 12.09
C MET A 1 14.36 -11.03 12.55
N SER A 2 15.12 -10.03 13.00
CA SER A 2 14.53 -8.74 13.40
C SER A 2 14.05 -7.96 12.17
N LEU A 3 12.84 -7.41 12.25
CA LEU A 3 12.30 -6.53 11.21
C LEU A 3 12.94 -5.13 11.27
N PRO A 4 13.09 -4.45 10.11
CA PRO A 4 13.61 -3.09 10.09
C PRO A 4 12.71 -2.13 10.87
N ARG A 5 13.34 -1.15 11.53
CA ARG A 5 12.67 -0.10 12.30
C ARG A 5 12.99 1.28 11.73
N ALA A 6 12.06 2.22 11.95
CA ALA A 6 12.30 3.63 11.72
C ALA A 6 13.32 4.20 12.74
N ALA A 7 13.70 5.47 12.55
CA ALA A 7 14.69 6.13 13.40
C ALA A 7 14.27 6.21 14.87
N ASP A 8 12.97 6.24 15.15
CA ASP A 8 12.38 6.27 16.49
C ASP A 8 12.03 4.87 17.02
N GLY A 9 12.58 3.82 16.40
CA GLY A 9 12.40 2.43 16.82
C GLY A 9 11.06 1.80 16.43
N ARG A 10 10.13 2.54 15.83
CA ARG A 10 8.83 1.98 15.44
C ARG A 10 8.93 1.08 14.21
N LEU A 11 7.96 0.19 14.11
CA LEU A 11 7.75 -0.67 12.95
C LEU A 11 6.93 0.11 11.92
N VAL A 12 7.40 0.21 10.67
CA VAL A 12 6.69 0.95 9.62
C VAL A 12 6.32 -0.01 8.49
N LEU A 13 5.02 -0.11 8.20
CA LEU A 13 4.48 -0.98 7.17
C LEU A 13 3.85 -0.15 6.06
N ALA A 14 4.25 -0.36 4.80
CA ALA A 14 3.54 0.18 3.65
C ALA A 14 2.51 -0.82 3.13
N VAL A 15 1.33 -0.31 2.78
CA VAL A 15 0.27 -1.08 2.12
C VAL A 15 0.01 -0.52 0.73
N ASP A 16 -0.06 -1.41 -0.26
CA ASP A 16 -0.38 -1.03 -1.64
C ASP A 16 -0.88 -2.22 -2.46
N VAL A 17 -1.61 -1.95 -3.53
CA VAL A 17 -2.15 -2.97 -4.43
C VAL A 17 -1.29 -3.05 -5.68
N SER A 18 -0.88 -4.27 -6.04
CA SER A 18 -0.25 -4.54 -7.32
C SER A 18 -1.01 -5.62 -8.07
N ALA A 19 -1.15 -5.43 -9.39
CA ALA A 19 -1.90 -6.35 -10.22
C ALA A 19 -1.02 -7.35 -10.97
N TRP A 20 -1.49 -8.60 -11.03
CA TRP A 20 -1.11 -9.61 -12.00
C TRP A 20 -2.09 -9.59 -13.18
N LEU A 21 -1.70 -8.93 -14.26
CA LEU A 21 -2.58 -8.70 -15.41
C LEU A 21 -2.77 -9.98 -16.23
N ARG A 22 -4.02 -10.24 -16.64
CA ARG A 22 -4.49 -11.47 -17.31
C ARG A 22 -5.62 -11.16 -18.31
N PRO A 23 -5.37 -10.29 -19.32
CA PRO A 23 -6.40 -9.83 -20.26
C PRO A 23 -7.07 -10.99 -21.02
N ASP A 24 -6.29 -11.94 -21.53
CA ASP A 24 -6.78 -13.03 -22.38
C ASP A 24 -7.09 -14.34 -21.62
N ALA A 25 -7.15 -14.30 -20.29
CA ALA A 25 -7.29 -15.49 -19.45
C ALA A 25 -8.75 -15.79 -19.09
N ASP A 26 -9.62 -15.97 -20.09
CA ASP A 26 -11.07 -16.13 -19.86
C ASP A 26 -11.46 -17.35 -19.05
N THR A 27 -10.54 -18.30 -18.90
CA THR A 27 -10.73 -19.52 -18.11
C THR A 27 -10.14 -19.42 -16.70
N SER A 28 -9.67 -18.23 -16.31
CA SER A 28 -9.24 -17.90 -14.97
C SER A 28 -10.36 -17.18 -14.22
N ASP A 29 -10.73 -17.75 -13.08
CA ASP A 29 -11.77 -17.25 -12.19
C ASP A 29 -11.30 -16.02 -11.40
N ALA A 30 -12.25 -15.36 -10.73
CA ALA A 30 -12.01 -14.27 -9.78
C ALA A 30 -11.10 -13.14 -10.28
N ARG A 31 -11.14 -12.85 -11.59
CA ARG A 31 -10.44 -11.69 -12.17
C ARG A 31 -11.23 -10.42 -11.90
N SER A 32 -10.51 -9.36 -11.54
CA SER A 32 -11.05 -8.01 -11.39
C SER A 32 -10.45 -7.08 -12.43
N PHE A 33 -11.15 -5.99 -12.74
CA PHE A 33 -10.54 -4.92 -13.52
C PHE A 33 -9.47 -4.21 -12.68
N CYS A 34 -8.23 -4.34 -13.13
CA CYS A 34 -7.08 -3.71 -12.50
C CYS A 34 -6.77 -2.39 -13.20
N HIS A 35 -6.54 -1.37 -12.40
CA HIS A 35 -6.14 -0.06 -12.88
C HIS A 35 -4.68 -0.08 -13.34
N THR A 36 -4.42 0.34 -14.58
CA THR A 36 -3.07 0.38 -15.16
C THR A 36 -2.84 1.66 -15.97
N TYR A 37 -1.58 2.06 -16.05
CA TYR A 37 -1.13 3.13 -16.94
C TYR A 37 -0.41 2.49 -18.13
N VAL A 38 -0.90 2.71 -19.34
CA VAL A 38 -0.21 2.28 -20.56
C VAL A 38 0.85 3.30 -20.95
N ARG A 39 2.02 2.83 -21.40
CA ARG A 39 3.08 3.70 -21.95
C ARG A 39 2.54 4.45 -23.17
N GLY A 40 2.69 5.78 -23.18
CA GLY A 40 2.41 6.63 -24.34
C GLY A 40 1.55 7.85 -24.01
N ASP A 41 0.37 7.64 -23.40
CA ASP A 41 -0.68 8.68 -23.35
C ASP A 41 -1.22 8.99 -21.95
N ALA A 42 -0.68 8.39 -20.88
CA ALA A 42 -1.23 8.49 -19.52
C ALA A 42 -2.73 8.12 -19.41
N LYS A 43 -3.29 7.42 -20.41
CA LYS A 43 -4.66 6.95 -20.40
C LYS A 43 -4.82 5.80 -19.42
N HIS A 44 -5.71 6.01 -18.46
CA HIS A 44 -6.14 5.00 -17.49
C HIS A 44 -6.82 3.85 -18.24
N GLN A 45 -6.27 2.63 -18.11
CA GLN A 45 -6.87 1.43 -18.68
C GLN A 45 -7.21 0.42 -17.59
N MET A 46 -8.43 -0.10 -17.68
CA MET A 46 -8.92 -1.18 -16.85
C MET A 46 -8.64 -2.51 -17.56
N ILE A 47 -7.66 -3.25 -17.06
CA ILE A 47 -7.22 -4.52 -17.64
C ILE A 47 -7.59 -5.66 -16.70
N PRO A 48 -8.28 -6.72 -17.17
CA PRO A 48 -8.57 -7.89 -16.35
C PRO A 48 -7.32 -8.50 -15.75
N GLY A 49 -7.36 -8.84 -14.47
CA GLY A 49 -6.24 -9.43 -13.76
C GLY A 49 -6.61 -9.85 -12.33
N TRP A 50 -5.60 -10.27 -11.58
CA TRP A 50 -5.73 -10.52 -10.15
C TRP A 50 -5.02 -9.40 -9.39
N PRO A 51 -5.74 -8.51 -8.69
CA PRO A 51 -5.15 -7.54 -7.79
C PRO A 51 -4.73 -8.19 -6.47
N TYR A 52 -3.54 -7.88 -5.98
CA TYR A 52 -3.02 -8.35 -4.70
C TYR A 52 -2.69 -7.16 -3.81
N SER A 53 -3.22 -7.17 -2.58
CA SER A 53 -2.86 -6.23 -1.52
C SER A 53 -1.61 -6.75 -0.80
N TRP A 54 -0.54 -5.95 -0.83
CA TRP A 54 0.76 -6.28 -0.24
C TRP A 54 0.99 -5.44 1.01
N VAL A 55 1.55 -6.08 2.04
CA VAL A 55 2.08 -5.40 3.23
C VAL A 55 3.58 -5.64 3.30
N VAL A 56 4.36 -4.57 3.33
CA VAL A 56 5.83 -4.63 3.42
C VAL A 56 6.34 -3.78 4.57
N ALA A 57 7.32 -4.28 5.34
CA ALA A 57 8.05 -3.44 6.28
C ALA A 57 9.08 -2.58 5.54
N LEU A 58 9.06 -1.28 5.82
CA LEU A 58 9.99 -0.30 5.27
C LEU A 58 11.29 -0.26 6.07
N GLU A 59 12.40 0.05 5.39
CA GLU A 59 13.72 0.19 5.99
C GLU A 59 14.16 1.66 5.99
N SER A 60 14.70 2.13 7.12
CA SER A 60 15.28 3.47 7.20
C SER A 60 16.53 3.62 6.33
N GLY A 61 16.84 4.87 5.97
CA GLY A 61 18.02 5.23 5.21
C GLY A 61 17.85 5.15 3.69
N ARG A 62 18.95 5.33 2.95
CA ARG A 62 18.96 5.37 1.48
C ARG A 62 19.00 3.94 0.91
N THR A 63 17.87 3.26 0.94
CA THR A 63 17.76 1.86 0.51
C THR A 63 16.50 1.63 -0.32
N SER A 64 16.55 0.65 -1.23
CA SER A 64 15.39 0.15 -1.99
C SER A 64 14.88 -1.18 -1.46
N TRP A 65 15.36 -1.60 -0.27
CA TRP A 65 14.90 -2.79 0.40
C TRP A 65 13.58 -2.52 1.12
N VAL A 66 12.67 -3.48 0.97
CA VAL A 66 11.53 -3.68 1.85
C VAL A 66 11.52 -5.15 2.30
N THR A 67 10.75 -5.47 3.33
CA THR A 67 10.51 -6.86 3.75
C THR A 67 9.04 -7.19 3.50
N PRO A 68 8.67 -7.95 2.46
CA PRO A 68 7.28 -8.38 2.30
C PRO A 68 6.89 -9.29 3.46
N LEU A 69 5.81 -8.94 4.14
CA LEU A 69 5.32 -9.66 5.33
C LEU A 69 4.05 -10.43 5.04
N ASP A 70 3.20 -9.85 4.19
CA ASP A 70 1.90 -10.43 3.88
C ASP A 70 1.39 -10.03 2.51
N VAL A 71 0.53 -10.89 1.95
CA VAL A 71 -0.07 -10.67 0.64
C VAL A 71 -1.40 -11.40 0.53
N VAL A 72 -2.43 -10.69 0.11
CA VAL A 72 -3.80 -11.21 -0.05
C VAL A 72 -4.30 -10.84 -1.44
N ARG A 73 -4.88 -11.80 -2.15
CA ARG A 73 -5.56 -11.53 -3.43
C ARG A 73 -6.93 -10.94 -3.17
N LEU A 74 -7.19 -9.80 -3.79
CA LEU A 74 -8.49 -9.13 -3.78
C LEU A 74 -9.40 -9.79 -4.84
N ARG A 75 -10.62 -10.13 -4.42
CA ARG A 75 -11.65 -10.76 -5.25
C ARG A 75 -12.66 -9.72 -5.74
N PRO A 76 -13.36 -9.99 -6.85
CA PRO A 76 -14.53 -9.21 -7.24
C PRO A 76 -15.50 -8.99 -6.07
N GLY A 77 -15.89 -7.74 -5.83
CA GLY A 77 -16.81 -7.38 -4.77
C GLY A 77 -16.17 -7.09 -3.40
N ASP A 78 -14.86 -7.34 -3.22
CA ASP A 78 -14.19 -7.03 -1.96
C ASP A 78 -14.17 -5.52 -1.69
N ASP A 79 -14.45 -5.14 -0.44
CA ASP A 79 -14.17 -3.80 0.10
C ASP A 79 -12.68 -3.73 0.49
N LEU A 80 -11.91 -2.93 -0.25
CA LEU A 80 -10.47 -2.79 -0.05
C LEU A 80 -10.12 -2.43 1.40
N ALA A 81 -10.86 -1.52 2.03
CA ALA A 81 -10.55 -1.10 3.40
C ALA A 81 -10.83 -2.22 4.41
N ALA A 82 -11.90 -2.99 4.21
CA ALA A 82 -12.23 -4.13 5.06
C ALA A 82 -11.20 -5.25 4.93
N VAL A 83 -10.81 -5.60 3.70
CA VAL A 83 -9.78 -6.64 3.46
C VAL A 83 -8.43 -6.20 4.00
N THR A 84 -8.01 -4.96 3.76
CA THR A 84 -6.74 -4.44 4.30
C THR A 84 -6.75 -4.37 5.83
N ALA A 85 -7.87 -4.01 6.46
CA ALA A 85 -7.98 -4.04 7.91
C ALA A 85 -7.89 -5.47 8.48
N ALA A 86 -8.58 -6.44 7.87
CA ALA A 86 -8.48 -7.84 8.27
C ALA A 86 -7.04 -8.36 8.10
N GLN A 87 -6.42 -8.08 6.96
CA GLN A 87 -5.03 -8.44 6.68
C GLN A 87 -4.04 -7.87 7.71
N LEU A 88 -4.19 -6.58 8.06
CA LEU A 88 -3.32 -5.92 9.05
C LEU A 88 -3.55 -6.46 10.47
N ARG A 89 -4.78 -6.85 10.81
CA ARG A 89 -5.10 -7.50 12.10
C ARG A 89 -4.42 -8.85 12.22
N ASP A 90 -4.60 -9.72 11.22
CA ASP A 90 -3.97 -11.06 11.18
C ASP A 90 -2.44 -10.95 11.17
N LEU A 91 -1.89 -9.95 10.47
CA LEU A 91 -0.45 -9.67 10.51
C LEU A 91 -0.02 -9.17 11.89
N GLY A 92 -0.79 -8.30 12.53
CA GLY A 92 -0.52 -7.80 13.88
C GLY A 92 -0.37 -8.93 14.89
N GLU A 93 -1.31 -9.87 14.91
CA GLU A 93 -1.26 -11.06 15.79
C GLU A 93 0.02 -11.88 15.54
N ARG A 94 0.38 -12.11 14.27
CA ARG A 94 1.62 -12.82 13.92
C ARG A 94 2.88 -12.05 14.31
N LEU A 95 2.88 -10.72 14.23
CA LEU A 95 4.00 -9.88 14.66
C LEU A 95 4.22 -9.98 16.17
N VAL A 96 3.14 -9.96 16.96
CA VAL A 96 3.21 -10.16 18.41
C VAL A 96 3.70 -11.57 18.74
N GLY A 97 3.09 -12.60 18.13
CA GLY A 97 3.50 -14.00 18.35
C GLY A 97 4.96 -14.28 17.96
N ALA A 98 5.50 -13.53 16.99
CA ALA A 98 6.90 -13.61 16.57
C ALA A 98 7.86 -12.71 17.37
N GLY A 99 7.39 -12.07 18.44
CA GLY A 99 8.18 -11.14 19.27
C GLY A 99 8.68 -9.91 18.51
N GLN A 100 8.02 -9.52 17.42
CA GLN A 100 8.35 -8.32 16.67
C GLN A 100 7.66 -7.07 17.22
N TRP A 101 6.70 -7.23 18.12
CA TRP A 101 6.10 -6.10 18.84
C TRP A 101 5.62 -6.58 20.21
N SER A 102 5.84 -5.79 21.24
CA SER A 102 5.39 -6.04 22.61
C SER A 102 4.72 -4.80 23.22
N PRO A 103 3.84 -4.95 24.22
CA PRO A 103 3.32 -3.82 24.98
C PRO A 103 4.46 -2.95 25.53
N GLY A 104 4.41 -1.64 25.24
CA GLY A 104 5.48 -0.69 25.55
C GLY A 104 6.32 -0.27 24.33
N ASP A 105 6.30 -1.07 23.25
CA ASP A 105 6.86 -0.64 21.97
C ASP A 105 6.02 0.49 21.35
N PRO A 106 6.62 1.38 20.54
CA PRO A 106 5.86 2.34 19.75
C PRO A 106 4.81 1.67 18.86
N SER A 107 3.68 2.35 18.66
CA SER A 107 2.64 1.89 17.74
C SER A 107 3.20 1.65 16.34
N VAL A 108 2.74 0.57 15.70
CA VAL A 108 3.12 0.24 14.32
C VAL A 108 2.50 1.29 13.39
N LEU A 109 3.33 1.94 12.57
CA LEU A 109 2.87 2.96 11.64
C LEU A 109 2.56 2.33 10.27
N ILE A 110 1.31 2.38 9.87
CA ILE A 110 0.84 1.92 8.56
C ILE A 110 0.83 3.11 7.61
N VAL A 111 1.47 2.97 6.45
CA VAL A 111 1.59 4.02 5.45
C VAL A 111 0.85 3.62 4.17
N ALA A 112 -0.15 4.40 3.80
CA ALA A 112 -1.02 4.13 2.65
C ALA A 112 -1.03 5.29 1.65
N ASP A 113 -1.30 5.00 0.38
CA ASP A 113 -1.43 6.02 -0.65
C ASP A 113 -2.83 6.70 -0.64
N ALA A 114 -3.11 7.54 -1.64
CA ALA A 114 -4.38 8.27 -1.73
C ALA A 114 -5.58 7.42 -2.20
N GLY A 115 -5.35 6.17 -2.62
CA GLY A 115 -6.38 5.21 -2.99
C GLY A 115 -7.08 4.56 -1.79
N TYR A 116 -6.47 4.66 -0.60
CA TYR A 116 -7.05 4.12 0.63
C TYR A 116 -7.87 5.16 1.40
N ASP A 117 -8.99 4.72 1.98
CA ASP A 117 -9.72 5.47 3.00
C ASP A 117 -9.02 5.30 4.36
N VAL A 118 -8.02 6.14 4.60
CA VAL A 118 -7.17 6.07 5.80
C VAL A 118 -7.94 6.31 7.11
N MET A 119 -9.03 7.08 7.08
CA MET A 119 -9.87 7.29 8.26
C MET A 119 -10.72 6.06 8.56
N ARG A 120 -11.29 5.42 7.53
CA ARG A 120 -11.97 4.13 7.71
C ARG A 120 -11.02 3.05 8.23
N LEU A 121 -9.80 2.97 7.70
CA LEU A 121 -8.78 2.05 8.22
C LEU A 121 -8.47 2.33 9.69
N ALA A 122 -8.27 3.60 10.07
CA ALA A 122 -8.03 3.98 11.46
C ALA A 122 -9.19 3.57 12.38
N TYR A 123 -10.44 3.72 11.93
CA TYR A 123 -11.61 3.27 12.69
C TYR A 123 -11.69 1.74 12.85
N LEU A 124 -11.41 0.99 11.78
CA LEU A 124 -11.47 -0.48 11.76
C LEU A 124 -10.34 -1.12 12.59
N LEU A 125 -9.25 -0.39 12.81
CA LEU A 125 -8.05 -0.86 13.52
C LEU A 125 -7.82 -0.15 14.85
N ARG A 126 -8.80 0.63 15.35
CA ARG A 126 -8.68 1.48 16.54
C ARG A 126 -8.38 0.72 17.84
N ASP A 127 -8.64 -0.58 17.85
CA ASP A 127 -8.40 -1.49 18.97
C ASP A 127 -7.01 -2.15 18.94
N LEU A 128 -6.22 -1.88 17.89
CA LEU A 128 -4.85 -2.35 17.75
C LEU A 128 -3.84 -1.22 18.01
N PRO A 129 -2.60 -1.54 18.41
CA PRO A 129 -1.53 -0.56 18.61
C PRO A 129 -0.94 -0.09 17.27
N VAL A 130 -1.80 0.42 16.38
CA VAL A 130 -1.44 0.88 15.05
C VAL A 130 -1.83 2.33 14.86
N GLU A 131 -1.00 3.06 14.12
CA GLU A 131 -1.32 4.40 13.64
C GLU A 131 -1.36 4.38 12.10
N ILE A 132 -2.29 5.10 11.50
CA ILE A 132 -2.45 5.17 10.04
C ILE A 132 -1.99 6.52 9.55
N LEU A 133 -1.06 6.53 8.60
CA LEU A 133 -0.59 7.70 7.87
C LEU A 133 -0.86 7.50 6.39
N GLY A 134 -1.48 8.47 5.72
CA GLY A 134 -1.57 8.40 4.27
C GLY A 134 -1.91 9.69 3.59
N ARG A 135 -1.86 9.64 2.26
CA ARG A 135 -2.03 10.81 1.42
C ARG A 135 -3.50 11.16 1.26
N LEU A 136 -3.80 12.44 1.41
CA LEU A 136 -5.09 12.99 1.06
C LEU A 136 -5.03 13.67 -0.31
N ARG A 137 -6.19 13.71 -0.97
CA ARG A 137 -6.39 14.55 -2.15
C ARG A 137 -6.41 16.02 -1.72
N SER A 138 -5.95 16.91 -2.59
CA SER A 138 -5.86 18.35 -2.33
C SER A 138 -7.21 19.08 -2.37
N ASP A 139 -8.31 18.38 -2.63
CA ASP A 139 -9.67 18.92 -2.70
C ASP A 139 -10.53 18.57 -1.48
N ARG A 140 -9.92 18.06 -0.41
CA ARG A 140 -10.64 17.65 0.80
C ARG A 140 -11.08 18.87 1.63
N VAL A 141 -12.23 18.69 2.29
CA VAL A 141 -12.73 19.55 3.35
C VAL A 141 -12.75 18.71 4.62
N MET A 142 -12.17 19.27 5.68
CA MET A 142 -12.12 18.68 7.02
C MET A 142 -12.89 19.59 7.99
N ARG A 143 -13.21 19.06 9.16
CA ARG A 143 -13.88 19.76 10.26
C ARG A 143 -12.95 19.84 11.44
N ARG A 144 -13.04 20.93 12.20
CA ARG A 144 -12.44 21.06 13.52
C ARG A 144 -13.25 20.32 14.59
N PRO A 145 -12.67 20.07 15.77
CA PRO A 145 -13.43 19.60 16.92
C PRO A 145 -14.62 20.52 17.20
N ALA A 146 -15.72 19.95 17.67
CA ALA A 146 -16.84 20.75 18.14
C ALA A 146 -16.40 21.66 19.30
N PRO A 147 -16.97 22.86 19.43
CA PRO A 147 -16.75 23.69 20.60
C PRO A 147 -17.13 22.90 21.87
N THR A 148 -16.37 23.11 22.94
CA THR A 148 -16.73 22.56 24.26
C THR A 148 -18.10 23.10 24.69
N ARG A 149 -18.80 22.39 25.57
CA ARG A 149 -20.11 22.86 26.08
C ARG A 149 -20.04 24.26 26.69
N ALA A 150 -18.94 24.58 27.38
CA ALA A 150 -18.72 25.90 27.96
C ALA A 150 -18.52 26.99 26.89
N GLN A 151 -17.74 26.73 25.84
CA GLN A 151 -17.60 27.64 24.70
C GLN A 151 -18.95 27.85 24.01
N PHE A 152 -19.65 26.76 23.70
CA PHE A 152 -20.96 26.83 23.06
C PHE A 152 -21.97 27.64 23.88
N ALA A 153 -22.04 27.43 25.20
CA ALA A 153 -22.97 28.15 26.08
C ALA A 153 -22.64 29.65 26.18
N ARG A 154 -21.34 30.02 26.16
CA ARG A 154 -20.93 31.43 26.12
C ARG A 154 -21.33 32.11 24.81
N ASP A 155 -21.15 31.44 23.69
CA ASP A 155 -21.42 31.99 22.36
C ASP A 155 -22.92 31.95 22.02
N ASN A 156 -23.70 31.09 22.69
CA ASN A 156 -25.14 30.87 22.46
C ASN A 156 -25.92 30.99 23.79
N PRO A 157 -26.01 32.18 24.40
CA PRO A 157 -26.63 32.37 25.71
C PRO A 157 -28.14 32.05 25.72
N ALA A 158 -28.80 32.10 24.56
CA ALA A 158 -30.20 31.70 24.39
C ALA A 158 -30.42 30.17 24.37
N GLY A 159 -29.35 29.38 24.48
CA GLY A 159 -29.39 27.92 24.37
C GLY A 159 -29.41 27.41 22.93
N GLY A 160 -29.49 26.09 22.78
CA GLY A 160 -29.49 25.42 21.47
C GLY A 160 -28.82 24.05 21.53
N ARG A 161 -28.86 23.32 20.42
CA ARG A 161 -28.15 22.03 20.29
C ARG A 161 -26.70 22.28 19.90
N PRO A 162 -25.71 21.85 20.72
CA PRO A 162 -24.31 21.98 20.35
C PRO A 162 -24.02 21.28 19.01
N PRO A 163 -23.25 21.91 18.11
CA PRO A 163 -22.92 21.29 16.83
C PRO A 163 -22.01 20.08 17.04
N LYS A 164 -22.12 19.09 16.16
CA LYS A 164 -21.26 17.90 16.17
C LYS A 164 -19.84 18.20 15.67
N HIS A 165 -19.69 19.25 14.86
CA HIS A 165 -18.47 19.61 14.17
C HIS A 165 -18.20 21.10 14.35
N GLY A 166 -16.92 21.48 14.43
CA GLY A 166 -16.48 22.86 14.38
C GLY A 166 -16.46 23.42 12.96
N SER A 167 -15.74 24.54 12.79
CA SER A 167 -15.56 25.21 11.50
C SER A 167 -14.85 24.33 10.47
N GLU A 168 -14.99 24.70 9.20
CA GLU A 168 -14.35 24.01 8.08
C GLU A 168 -12.86 24.34 7.98
N PHE A 169 -12.11 23.34 7.55
CA PHE A 169 -10.74 23.44 7.08
C PHE A 169 -10.71 22.95 5.64
N ILE A 170 -10.60 23.87 4.68
CA ILE A 170 -10.70 23.60 3.25
C ILE A 170 -9.30 23.63 2.65
N PHE A 171 -8.81 22.51 2.10
CA PHE A 171 -7.42 22.41 1.60
C PHE A 171 -7.09 23.39 0.47
N LYS A 172 -8.11 23.86 -0.25
CA LYS A 172 -7.97 24.85 -1.33
C LYS A 172 -8.12 26.31 -0.86
N ASP A 173 -8.51 26.56 0.38
CA ASP A 173 -8.74 27.90 0.91
C ASP A 173 -7.93 28.17 2.17
N VAL A 174 -6.79 28.85 1.99
CA VAL A 174 -5.83 29.20 3.06
C VAL A 174 -6.45 30.01 4.19
N ARG A 175 -7.53 30.76 3.92
CA ARG A 175 -8.21 31.59 4.93
C ARG A 175 -8.88 30.75 6.01
N THR A 176 -9.14 29.47 5.73
CA THR A 176 -9.78 28.53 6.68
C THR A 176 -8.78 27.83 7.61
N TRP A 177 -7.48 27.91 7.32
CA TRP A 177 -6.49 27.07 7.98
C TRP A 177 -6.16 27.52 9.40
N GLY A 178 -6.22 28.83 9.69
CA GLY A 178 -5.72 29.39 10.95
C GLY A 178 -4.22 29.14 11.14
N ALA A 179 -3.71 29.40 12.35
CA ALA A 179 -2.32 29.08 12.69
C ALA A 179 -2.12 27.56 12.73
N PRO A 180 -0.99 27.03 12.22
CA PRO A 180 -0.63 25.63 12.42
C PRO A 180 -0.28 25.34 13.87
N ASP A 181 -0.56 24.11 14.32
CA ASP A 181 -0.24 23.63 15.67
C ASP A 181 1.25 23.27 15.79
N ALA A 182 1.86 22.80 14.70
CA ALA A 182 3.31 22.69 14.57
C ALA A 182 3.80 23.06 13.16
N GLU A 183 5.01 23.58 13.09
CA GLU A 183 5.66 24.00 11.84
C GLU A 183 7.15 23.65 11.88
N THR A 184 7.65 23.06 10.79
CA THR A 184 9.06 22.71 10.61
C THR A 184 9.56 23.11 9.23
N LYS A 185 10.86 23.39 9.14
CA LYS A 185 11.57 23.61 7.88
C LYS A 185 12.82 22.75 7.86
N THR A 186 12.93 21.88 6.86
CA THR A 186 14.04 20.94 6.73
C THR A 186 14.67 21.08 5.36
N GLU A 187 15.99 21.33 5.34
CA GLU A 187 16.76 21.31 4.09
C GLU A 187 16.85 19.89 3.54
N THR A 188 16.46 19.72 2.28
CA THR A 188 16.52 18.42 1.60
C THR A 188 17.45 18.45 0.40
N THR A 189 18.17 17.35 0.19
CA THR A 189 19.09 17.21 -0.94
C THR A 189 18.42 17.16 -2.32
N ARG A 190 17.09 17.02 -2.39
CA ARG A 190 16.36 16.75 -3.65
C ARG A 190 15.20 17.69 -3.95
N TYR A 191 14.66 18.33 -2.91
CA TYR A 191 13.43 19.11 -3.04
C TYR A 191 13.63 20.57 -2.58
N GLY A 192 14.86 20.96 -2.23
CA GLY A 192 15.13 22.21 -1.52
C GLY A 192 14.58 22.16 -0.10
N THR A 193 14.03 23.27 0.38
CA THR A 193 13.39 23.37 1.69
C THR A 193 12.07 22.62 1.68
N ALA A 194 11.93 21.65 2.59
CA ALA A 194 10.65 21.05 2.92
C ALA A 194 10.04 21.82 4.10
N HIS A 195 8.89 22.46 3.87
CA HIS A 195 8.19 23.23 4.89
C HIS A 195 6.94 22.46 5.30
N ALA A 196 6.95 21.85 6.48
CA ALA A 196 5.81 21.07 6.97
C ALA A 196 4.99 21.89 7.96
N GLN A 197 3.67 21.86 7.81
CA GLN A 197 2.72 22.50 8.71
C GLN A 197 1.66 21.48 9.10
N SER A 198 1.36 21.35 10.39
CA SER A 198 0.35 20.43 10.89
C SER A 198 -0.80 21.14 11.60
N TRP A 199 -2.00 20.58 11.48
CA TRP A 199 -3.19 20.98 12.20
C TRP A 199 -3.83 19.77 12.86
N ASP A 200 -4.02 19.87 14.16
CA ASP A 200 -4.40 18.78 15.03
C ASP A 200 -5.92 18.59 15.06
N ARG A 201 -6.31 17.36 15.40
CA ARG A 201 -7.68 16.93 15.65
C ARG A 201 -8.68 17.28 14.53
N LEU A 202 -8.23 17.29 13.29
CA LEU A 202 -9.09 17.45 12.11
C LEU A 202 -9.69 16.10 11.70
N HIS A 203 -10.96 16.12 11.29
CA HIS A 203 -11.68 14.92 10.86
C HIS A 203 -12.58 15.18 9.64
N PRO A 204 -12.85 14.18 8.81
CA PRO A 204 -13.87 14.32 7.76
C PRO A 204 -15.26 14.32 8.39
N GLU A 205 -16.19 15.05 7.77
CA GLU A 205 -17.61 14.88 8.06
C GLU A 205 -18.12 13.62 7.35
N LEU A 206 -18.29 12.55 8.13
CA LEU A 206 -18.81 11.29 7.61
C LEU A 206 -20.30 11.40 7.30
N GLN A 207 -20.71 10.74 6.22
CA GLN A 207 -22.11 10.65 5.79
C GLN A 207 -22.54 9.18 5.78
N GLY A 208 -23.82 8.91 6.06
CA GLY A 208 -24.43 7.57 6.10
C GLY A 208 -24.60 6.96 4.71
N ARG A 209 -23.53 6.95 3.92
CA ARG A 209 -23.48 6.48 2.54
C ARG A 209 -22.27 5.59 2.34
N ALA A 210 -22.28 4.87 1.23
CA ALA A 210 -21.20 3.98 0.84
C ALA A 210 -20.80 3.05 1.99
N ALA A 211 -19.54 3.17 2.44
CA ALA A 211 -18.94 2.35 3.47
C ALA A 211 -19.59 2.50 4.87
N TRP A 212 -20.34 3.58 5.08
CA TRP A 212 -20.99 3.93 6.35
C TRP A 212 -22.52 3.82 6.31
N ARG A 213 -23.09 3.29 5.21
CA ARG A 213 -24.55 3.19 5.01
C ARG A 213 -25.23 2.40 6.12
N ASP A 214 -24.65 1.25 6.46
CA ASP A 214 -25.22 0.30 7.42
C ASP A 214 -24.53 0.39 8.78
N HIS A 215 -23.87 1.53 9.08
CA HIS A 215 -23.20 1.75 10.36
C HIS A 215 -24.25 1.91 11.48
N PRO A 216 -24.15 1.15 12.59
CA PRO A 216 -25.13 1.22 13.65
C PRO A 216 -24.98 2.51 14.47
N GLY A 217 -26.07 3.27 14.58
CA GLY A 217 -26.13 4.45 15.43
C GLY A 217 -25.42 5.68 14.83
N PRO A 218 -24.96 6.62 15.69
CA PRO A 218 -24.31 7.84 15.21
C PRO A 218 -22.94 7.55 14.57
N LEU A 219 -22.69 8.18 13.42
CA LEU A 219 -21.39 8.09 12.76
C LEU A 219 -20.27 8.62 13.67
N PRO A 220 -19.11 7.96 13.74
CA PRO A 220 -18.03 8.37 14.61
C PRO A 220 -17.38 9.68 14.14
N VAL A 221 -16.68 10.34 15.07
CA VAL A 221 -15.72 11.41 14.77
C VAL A 221 -14.34 10.79 14.86
N ILE A 222 -13.60 10.82 13.75
CA ILE A 222 -12.28 10.18 13.63
C ILE A 222 -11.24 11.30 13.49
N GLU A 223 -10.82 11.83 14.64
CA GLU A 223 -9.82 12.90 14.72
C GLU A 223 -8.44 12.38 14.29
N GLY A 224 -7.68 13.24 13.63
CA GLY A 224 -6.27 13.01 13.31
C GLY A 224 -5.59 14.33 12.93
N THR A 225 -4.28 14.29 12.76
CA THR A 225 -3.51 15.46 12.34
C THR A 225 -3.41 15.51 10.81
N VAL A 226 -3.73 16.67 10.22
CA VAL A 226 -3.46 16.94 8.80
C VAL A 226 -2.10 17.61 8.69
N ILE A 227 -1.26 17.14 7.76
CA ILE A 227 0.06 17.69 7.49
C ILE A 227 0.11 18.17 6.04
N ARG A 228 0.48 19.43 5.84
CA ARG A 228 0.76 20.02 4.53
C ARG A 228 2.27 20.13 4.35
N LEU A 229 2.77 19.69 3.19
CA LEU A 229 4.18 19.71 2.84
C LEU A 229 4.39 20.29 1.43
N PRO A 230 4.49 21.62 1.29
CA PRO A 230 5.19 22.25 0.17
C PRO A 230 6.70 21.96 0.19
N VAL A 231 7.28 21.97 -1.01
CA VAL A 231 8.72 21.93 -1.24
C VAL A 231 9.10 22.94 -2.32
N ASP A 232 10.36 23.38 -2.36
CA ASP A 232 10.80 24.39 -3.33
C ASP A 232 10.78 23.89 -4.77
N HIS A 233 11.15 22.62 -5.00
CA HIS A 233 11.17 22.04 -6.35
C HIS A 233 11.03 20.52 -6.36
N LEU A 234 10.63 19.97 -7.51
CA LEU A 234 10.67 18.52 -7.76
C LEU A 234 11.91 18.18 -8.61
N PRO A 235 12.59 17.04 -8.37
CA PRO A 235 13.70 16.58 -9.20
C PRO A 235 13.36 16.43 -10.69
N SER A 236 12.07 16.26 -11.02
CA SER A 236 11.59 16.15 -12.40
C SER A 236 11.38 17.50 -13.09
N GLY A 237 11.57 18.63 -12.39
CA GLY A 237 11.31 19.98 -12.91
C GLY A 237 9.83 20.34 -13.02
N GLY A 238 8.93 19.52 -12.47
CA GLY A 238 7.49 19.80 -12.46
C GLY A 238 7.08 20.75 -11.33
N ASP A 239 5.87 21.32 -11.45
CA ASP A 239 5.25 22.17 -10.43
C ASP A 239 5.12 21.43 -9.07
N PRO A 240 5.76 21.92 -7.99
CA PRO A 240 5.80 21.26 -6.69
C PRO A 240 4.50 21.46 -5.90
N LYS A 241 3.41 20.85 -6.38
CA LYS A 241 2.13 20.88 -5.66
C LYS A 241 2.29 20.29 -4.26
N PRO A 242 1.71 20.94 -3.22
CA PRO A 242 1.89 20.49 -1.85
C PRO A 242 1.31 19.10 -1.65
N LEU A 243 2.05 18.29 -0.89
CA LEU A 243 1.57 17.01 -0.40
C LEU A 243 0.68 17.26 0.82
N TRP A 244 -0.47 16.62 0.85
CA TRP A 244 -1.36 16.59 2.01
C TRP A 244 -1.37 15.18 2.58
N LEU A 245 -1.10 15.06 3.88
CA LEU A 245 -1.14 13.82 4.63
C LEU A 245 -2.17 13.93 5.75
N TRP A 246 -2.69 12.79 6.16
CA TRP A 246 -3.44 12.66 7.41
C TRP A 246 -2.87 11.51 8.21
N TRP A 247 -2.72 11.75 9.51
CA TRP A 247 -2.24 10.78 10.47
C TRP A 247 -3.32 10.58 11.54
N SER A 248 -3.61 9.32 11.88
CA SER A 248 -4.60 8.98 12.91
C SER A 248 -4.20 9.42 14.32
N ARG A 249 -2.97 9.88 14.52
CA ARG A 249 -2.56 10.54 15.76
C ARG A 249 -3.27 11.91 15.84
N PRO A 250 -4.04 12.21 16.89
CA PRO A 250 -4.82 13.46 16.95
C PRO A 250 -3.98 14.71 17.19
N ALA A 251 -2.77 14.58 17.72
CA ALA A 251 -1.86 15.68 17.97
C ALA A 251 -0.42 15.33 17.59
N ALA A 252 0.25 16.17 16.82
CA ALA A 252 1.63 15.95 16.40
C ALA A 252 2.47 17.22 16.60
N GLY A 253 3.51 17.12 17.42
CA GLY A 253 4.50 18.17 17.58
C GLY A 253 5.45 18.24 16.37
N PRO A 254 6.42 19.17 16.39
CA PRO A 254 7.36 19.36 15.30
C PRO A 254 8.12 18.08 14.89
N ALA A 255 8.60 17.31 15.86
CA ALA A 255 9.36 16.09 15.60
C ALA A 255 8.48 14.97 15.01
N GLU A 256 7.24 14.82 15.50
CA GLU A 256 6.27 13.91 14.92
C GLU A 256 5.92 14.29 13.47
N THR A 257 5.67 15.58 13.22
CA THR A 257 5.35 16.10 11.89
C THR A 257 6.48 15.80 10.90
N ASP A 258 7.73 16.00 11.30
CA ASP A 258 8.90 15.68 10.47
C ASP A 258 9.04 14.18 10.19
N LEU A 259 8.87 13.36 11.24
CA LEU A 259 8.89 11.90 11.10
C LEU A 259 7.81 11.42 10.12
N ALA A 260 6.60 11.96 10.20
CA ALA A 260 5.48 11.52 9.39
C ALA A 260 5.74 11.74 7.90
N TRP A 261 6.11 12.95 7.47
CA TRP A 261 6.34 13.18 6.05
C TRP A 261 7.56 12.43 5.52
N GLN A 262 8.65 12.33 6.30
CA GLN A 262 9.84 11.58 5.92
C GLN A 262 9.51 10.10 5.74
N THR A 263 8.72 9.54 6.66
CA THR A 263 8.26 8.15 6.59
C THR A 263 7.34 7.93 5.41
N PHE A 264 6.44 8.88 5.11
CA PHE A 264 5.58 8.80 3.94
C PHE A 264 6.38 8.74 2.64
N LEU A 265 7.47 9.50 2.51
CA LEU A 265 8.33 9.43 1.32
C LEU A 265 8.97 8.04 1.13
N ARG A 266 9.22 7.30 2.20
CA ARG A 266 9.73 5.91 2.14
C ARG A 266 8.69 4.93 1.62
N ARG A 267 7.38 5.26 1.66
CA ARG A 267 6.31 4.42 1.09
C ARG A 267 6.60 4.03 -0.36
N PHE A 268 7.23 4.92 -1.14
CA PHE A 268 7.57 4.66 -2.55
C PHE A 268 8.52 3.48 -2.75
N ASP A 269 9.22 3.00 -1.71
CA ASP A 269 10.03 1.79 -1.81
C ASP A 269 9.19 0.55 -2.16
N ILE A 270 7.89 0.51 -1.80
CA ILE A 270 7.00 -0.58 -2.21
C ILE A 270 6.83 -0.64 -3.74
N GLU A 271 6.90 0.50 -4.42
CA GLU A 271 6.83 0.57 -5.89
C GLU A 271 8.12 0.02 -6.53
N HIS A 272 9.28 0.32 -5.92
CA HIS A 272 10.54 -0.28 -6.31
C HIS A 272 10.53 -1.79 -6.11
N PHE A 273 9.92 -2.26 -5.01
CA PHE A 273 9.68 -3.67 -4.76
C PHE A 273 8.78 -4.30 -5.82
N PHE A 274 7.64 -3.70 -6.17
CA PHE A 274 6.77 -4.20 -7.24
C PHE A 274 7.50 -4.33 -8.57
N ARG A 275 8.30 -3.33 -8.93
CA ARG A 275 9.14 -3.40 -10.13
C ARG A 275 10.12 -4.58 -10.05
N MET A 276 10.79 -4.76 -8.92
CA MET A 276 11.74 -5.86 -8.71
C MET A 276 11.07 -7.23 -8.85
N ILE A 277 9.97 -7.47 -8.15
CA ILE A 277 9.34 -8.80 -8.16
C ILE A 277 8.76 -9.13 -9.54
N LYS A 278 8.21 -8.14 -10.27
CA LYS A 278 7.67 -8.34 -11.61
C LYS A 278 8.77 -8.59 -12.64
N GLN A 279 9.81 -7.77 -12.65
CA GLN A 279 10.83 -7.78 -13.71
C GLN A 279 11.98 -8.76 -13.45
N ILE A 280 12.31 -9.02 -12.19
CA ILE A 280 13.51 -9.79 -11.82
C ILE A 280 13.14 -11.14 -11.25
N LEU A 281 12.16 -11.20 -10.33
CA LEU A 281 11.74 -12.47 -9.72
C LEU A 281 10.65 -13.19 -10.50
N GLY A 282 10.10 -12.56 -11.53
CA GLY A 282 9.09 -13.17 -12.39
C GLY A 282 7.76 -13.41 -11.69
N TRP A 283 7.38 -12.55 -10.73
CA TRP A 283 6.12 -12.68 -10.00
C TRP A 283 4.94 -12.88 -10.94
N THR A 284 4.85 -12.12 -12.03
CA THR A 284 3.74 -12.22 -12.98
C THR A 284 4.05 -13.05 -14.23
N ALA A 285 5.18 -13.75 -14.27
CA ALA A 285 5.64 -14.48 -15.46
C ALA A 285 4.88 -15.79 -15.73
N PRO A 286 4.51 -16.61 -14.71
CA PRO A 286 3.76 -17.84 -14.94
C PRO A 286 2.39 -17.62 -15.60
N ARG A 287 1.98 -18.54 -16.47
CA ARG A 287 0.64 -18.54 -17.10
C ARG A 287 -0.31 -19.51 -16.38
N LEU A 288 -0.50 -19.30 -15.09
CA LEU A 288 -1.28 -20.19 -14.22
C LEU A 288 -2.78 -19.99 -14.44
N ARG A 289 -3.55 -21.05 -14.72
CA ARG A 289 -4.99 -20.93 -14.94
C ARG A 289 -5.76 -20.62 -13.65
N GLU A 290 -5.47 -21.37 -12.59
CA GLU A 290 -6.20 -21.32 -11.31
C GLU A 290 -5.65 -20.21 -10.41
N ALA A 291 -6.55 -19.42 -9.81
CA ALA A 291 -6.14 -18.30 -8.97
C ALA A 291 -5.36 -18.76 -7.71
N GLU A 292 -5.72 -19.88 -7.11
CA GLU A 292 -5.02 -20.47 -5.96
C GLU A 292 -3.58 -20.90 -6.29
N ALA A 293 -3.31 -21.29 -7.54
CA ALA A 293 -1.94 -21.56 -7.97
C ALA A 293 -1.12 -20.27 -8.04
N ALA A 294 -1.73 -19.16 -8.45
CA ALA A 294 -1.10 -17.85 -8.45
C ALA A 294 -0.88 -17.31 -7.02
N ASP A 295 -1.80 -17.59 -6.10
CA ASP A 295 -1.64 -17.28 -4.67
C ASP A 295 -0.41 -18.00 -4.10
N ARG A 296 -0.28 -19.31 -4.36
CA ARG A 296 0.91 -20.09 -3.96
C ARG A 296 2.20 -19.57 -4.58
N TRP A 297 2.18 -19.24 -5.88
CA TRP A 297 3.35 -18.63 -6.55
C TRP A 297 3.73 -17.30 -5.90
N THR A 298 2.75 -16.49 -5.52
CA THR A 298 2.98 -15.21 -4.86
C THR A 298 3.67 -15.39 -3.51
N TRP A 299 3.30 -16.40 -2.72
CA TRP A 299 4.00 -16.76 -1.48
C TRP A 299 5.42 -17.30 -1.70
N LEU A 300 5.67 -17.99 -2.82
CA LEU A 300 7.04 -18.36 -3.21
C LEU A 300 7.90 -17.12 -3.51
N ILE A 301 7.33 -16.08 -4.10
CA ILE A 301 8.02 -14.79 -4.31
C ILE A 301 8.36 -14.13 -2.97
N VAL A 302 7.43 -14.09 -2.01
CA VAL A 302 7.69 -13.60 -0.65
C VAL A 302 8.86 -14.35 -0.01
N THR A 303 8.84 -15.69 -0.09
CA THR A 303 9.91 -16.55 0.43
C THR A 303 11.26 -16.25 -0.23
N ALA A 304 11.28 -16.10 -1.56
CA ALA A 304 12.48 -15.73 -2.31
C ALA A 304 13.02 -14.35 -1.87
N CYS A 305 12.15 -13.36 -1.63
CA CYS A 305 12.55 -12.06 -1.10
C CYS A 305 13.20 -12.18 0.29
N THR A 306 12.66 -13.02 1.17
CA THR A 306 13.26 -13.32 2.48
C THR A 306 14.64 -13.95 2.34
N GLN A 307 14.81 -14.93 1.46
CA GLN A 307 16.10 -15.54 1.17
C GLN A 307 17.13 -14.52 0.65
N LEU A 308 16.72 -13.63 -0.25
CA LEU A 308 17.59 -12.57 -0.74
C LEU A 308 18.00 -11.61 0.38
N ARG A 309 17.07 -11.28 1.30
CA ARG A 309 17.38 -10.40 2.44
C ARG A 309 18.41 -11.05 3.36
N LEU A 310 18.26 -12.34 3.67
CA LEU A 310 19.21 -13.11 4.48
C LEU A 310 20.58 -13.24 3.81
N ALA A 311 20.62 -13.34 2.48
CA ALA A 311 21.86 -13.45 1.71
C ALA A 311 22.58 -12.11 1.49
N ARG A 312 21.99 -10.97 1.86
CA ARG A 312 22.51 -9.62 1.55
C ARG A 312 23.96 -9.42 1.99
N SER A 313 24.29 -9.75 3.25
CA SER A 313 25.64 -9.60 3.79
C SER A 313 26.64 -10.65 3.30
N LEU A 314 26.14 -11.76 2.76
CA LEU A 314 26.96 -12.87 2.27
C LEU A 314 27.29 -12.73 0.78
N THR A 315 26.56 -11.88 0.06
CA THR A 315 26.65 -11.83 -1.40
C THR A 315 27.81 -10.96 -1.86
N THR A 316 28.73 -11.55 -2.61
CA THR A 316 29.73 -10.80 -3.37
C THR A 316 29.05 -9.98 -4.48
N ASP A 317 29.45 -8.72 -4.60
CA ASP A 317 28.89 -7.78 -5.56
C ASP A 317 29.32 -8.07 -7.00
N LEU A 318 28.50 -8.83 -7.73
CA LEU A 318 28.71 -9.10 -9.16
C LEU A 318 28.25 -7.93 -10.03
N ARG A 319 28.89 -6.77 -9.86
CA ARG A 319 28.53 -5.53 -10.55
C ARG A 319 28.73 -5.61 -12.06
N ARG A 320 27.90 -4.88 -12.81
CA ARG A 320 28.13 -4.60 -14.23
C ARG A 320 29.23 -3.54 -14.37
N PRO A 321 29.91 -3.45 -15.52
CA PRO A 321 31.03 -2.52 -15.70
C PRO A 321 30.72 -1.06 -15.36
N TRP A 322 29.50 -0.60 -15.65
CA TRP A 322 29.03 0.77 -15.39
C TRP A 322 28.40 0.98 -14.00
N GLU A 323 28.24 -0.08 -13.20
CA GLU A 323 27.70 0.05 -11.85
C GLU A 323 28.82 0.45 -10.88
N LYS A 324 28.56 1.51 -10.09
CA LYS A 324 29.48 1.92 -9.02
C LYS A 324 29.63 0.80 -7.98
N PRO A 325 30.85 0.59 -7.43
CA PRO A 325 31.05 -0.30 -6.30
C PRO A 325 30.13 0.06 -5.13
N ALA A 326 29.64 -0.93 -4.42
CA ALA A 326 28.86 -0.74 -3.20
C ALA A 326 29.30 -1.76 -2.15
N GLU A 327 29.36 -1.32 -0.90
CA GLU A 327 29.58 -2.21 0.24
C GLU A 327 28.53 -3.33 0.28
N PRO A 328 28.87 -4.55 0.75
CA PRO A 328 27.92 -5.67 0.80
C PRO A 328 26.58 -5.33 1.47
N ASN A 329 26.62 -4.56 2.57
CA ASN A 329 25.43 -4.11 3.28
C ASN A 329 24.64 -3.02 2.53
N LYS A 330 25.17 -2.44 1.43
CA LYS A 330 24.50 -1.41 0.60
C LYS A 330 24.05 -1.96 -0.77
N LEU A 331 24.24 -3.25 -1.03
CA LEU A 331 23.76 -3.87 -2.26
C LEU A 331 22.24 -3.79 -2.35
N THR A 332 21.73 -3.44 -3.54
CA THR A 332 20.30 -3.44 -3.82
C THR A 332 19.77 -4.88 -3.94
N PRO A 333 18.46 -5.10 -3.79
CA PRO A 333 17.87 -6.44 -3.96
C PRO A 333 18.24 -7.12 -5.28
N ALA A 334 18.31 -6.34 -6.37
CA ALA A 334 18.68 -6.82 -7.70
C ALA A 334 20.15 -7.28 -7.77
N ARG A 335 21.08 -6.56 -7.13
CA ARG A 335 22.50 -6.93 -7.08
C ARG A 335 22.69 -8.20 -6.26
N VAL A 336 22.00 -8.30 -5.12
CA VAL A 336 22.01 -9.52 -4.30
C VAL A 336 21.46 -10.71 -5.09
N ARG A 337 20.33 -10.55 -5.77
CA ARG A 337 19.77 -11.62 -6.63
C ARG A 337 20.75 -12.11 -7.70
N ARG A 338 21.56 -11.22 -8.26
CA ARG A 338 22.57 -11.56 -9.28
C ARG A 338 23.68 -12.43 -8.70
N GLY A 339 24.18 -12.09 -7.50
CA GLY A 339 25.19 -12.88 -6.80
C GLY A 339 24.66 -14.16 -6.15
N PHE A 340 23.37 -14.20 -5.79
CA PHE A 340 22.74 -15.27 -5.02
C PHE A 340 22.98 -16.69 -5.57
N ARG A 341 23.08 -16.86 -6.89
CA ARG A 341 23.36 -18.17 -7.51
C ARG A 341 24.66 -18.81 -6.99
N HIS A 342 25.68 -18.00 -6.69
CA HIS A 342 26.97 -18.49 -6.19
C HIS A 342 26.89 -18.92 -4.71
N LEU A 343 26.03 -18.26 -3.93
CA LEU A 343 25.74 -18.67 -2.55
C LEU A 343 24.94 -19.97 -2.52
N HIS A 344 23.89 -20.04 -3.34
CA HIS A 344 23.04 -21.23 -3.41
C HIS A 344 23.84 -22.50 -3.75
N ALA A 345 24.82 -22.41 -4.66
CA ALA A 345 25.68 -23.54 -5.01
C ALA A 345 26.57 -24.04 -3.87
N ARG A 346 26.85 -23.21 -2.87
CA ARG A 346 27.71 -23.52 -1.70
C ARG A 346 26.92 -23.76 -0.42
N THR A 347 25.60 -23.60 -0.47
CA THR A 347 24.72 -23.81 0.68
C THR A 347 24.25 -25.27 0.67
N SER A 348 24.29 -25.94 1.82
CA SER A 348 23.71 -27.28 1.94
C SER A 348 22.21 -27.24 1.67
N THR A 349 21.70 -28.23 0.94
CA THR A 349 20.27 -28.37 0.70
C THR A 349 19.67 -29.38 1.69
N PRO A 350 18.64 -29.02 2.47
CA PRO A 350 17.91 -29.99 3.28
C PRO A 350 16.98 -30.87 2.41
N ALA A 351 16.79 -30.54 1.13
CA ALA A 351 15.92 -31.28 0.24
C ALA A 351 16.59 -32.58 -0.24
N ALA A 352 15.85 -33.69 -0.13
CA ALA A 352 16.23 -34.95 -0.75
C ALA A 352 16.23 -34.82 -2.29
N VAL A 353 17.02 -35.69 -2.94
CA VAL A 353 17.03 -35.79 -4.40
C VAL A 353 15.61 -36.06 -4.90
N PRO A 354 15.12 -35.35 -5.94
CA PRO A 354 13.80 -35.61 -6.50
C PRO A 354 13.67 -37.07 -6.90
N LYS A 355 12.52 -37.70 -6.60
CA LYS A 355 12.25 -39.05 -7.08
C LYS A 355 12.24 -39.03 -8.62
N PRO A 356 12.97 -39.94 -9.29
CA PRO A 356 12.88 -40.08 -10.74
C PRO A 356 11.43 -40.35 -11.14
N ALA A 357 10.86 -39.47 -11.96
CA ALA A 357 9.53 -39.64 -12.52
C ALA A 357 9.65 -39.65 -14.05
N ARG A 358 9.02 -40.65 -14.69
CA ARG A 358 8.81 -40.62 -16.14
C ARG A 358 7.58 -39.76 -16.40
N PRO A 359 7.58 -38.87 -17.43
CA PRO A 359 6.35 -38.26 -17.90
C PRO A 359 5.32 -39.36 -18.11
N GLY A 360 4.08 -39.17 -17.63
CA GLY A 360 2.99 -40.07 -17.97
C GLY A 360 2.85 -40.19 -19.51
N PRO A 361 2.10 -41.19 -20.02
CA PRO A 361 1.99 -41.51 -21.46
C PRO A 361 1.39 -40.39 -22.34
N GLY A 362 1.22 -39.19 -21.80
CA GLY A 362 0.59 -38.07 -22.47
C GLY A 362 -0.87 -38.37 -22.78
N ARG A 363 -1.43 -37.57 -23.66
CA ARG A 363 -2.76 -37.79 -24.19
C ARG A 363 -2.66 -38.74 -25.40
N PRO A 364 -3.49 -39.80 -25.51
CA PRO A 364 -3.52 -40.64 -26.70
C PRO A 364 -3.80 -39.84 -27.99
N PRO A 365 -3.08 -40.13 -29.10
CA PRO A 365 -3.35 -39.54 -30.41
C PRO A 365 -4.82 -39.68 -30.81
N GLY A 366 -5.39 -38.64 -31.44
CA GLY A 366 -6.79 -38.63 -31.89
C GLY A 366 -7.84 -38.32 -30.82
N SER A 367 -7.47 -38.31 -29.53
CA SER A 367 -8.42 -37.93 -28.47
C SER A 367 -8.64 -36.41 -28.43
N LYS A 368 -9.90 -35.99 -28.60
CA LYS A 368 -10.34 -34.58 -28.52
C LYS A 368 -10.75 -34.23 -27.09
N ASN A 369 -10.62 -32.95 -26.72
CA ASN A 369 -11.10 -32.48 -25.42
C ASN A 369 -12.63 -32.43 -25.45
N ARG A 370 -13.28 -33.28 -24.65
CA ARG A 370 -14.76 -33.40 -24.64
C ARG A 370 -15.44 -32.36 -23.75
N ARG A 371 -14.69 -31.67 -22.90
CA ARG A 371 -15.19 -30.64 -21.98
C ARG A 371 -14.47 -29.32 -22.24
N PRO A 372 -15.15 -28.30 -22.80
CA PRO A 372 -14.62 -26.94 -22.84
C PRO A 372 -14.30 -26.46 -21.43
N ALA A 373 -13.25 -25.64 -21.29
CA ALA A 373 -12.98 -24.98 -20.02
C ALA A 373 -14.05 -23.91 -19.75
N ASN A 374 -14.52 -23.84 -18.50
CA ASN A 374 -15.43 -22.79 -18.06
C ASN A 374 -14.82 -21.41 -18.32
N ARG A 375 -15.65 -20.46 -18.73
CA ARG A 375 -15.27 -19.06 -18.90
C ARG A 375 -15.87 -18.23 -17.77
N TYR A 376 -15.11 -17.27 -17.27
CA TYR A 376 -15.49 -16.43 -16.13
C TYR A 376 -15.52 -14.95 -16.53
N ASP A 377 -16.57 -14.26 -16.09
CA ASP A 377 -16.71 -12.81 -16.20
C ASP A 377 -15.69 -12.10 -15.30
N VAL A 378 -15.41 -10.84 -15.64
CA VAL A 378 -14.51 -9.96 -14.89
C VAL A 378 -15.34 -9.04 -13.99
N GLY A 379 -14.98 -8.99 -12.72
CA GLY A 379 -15.67 -8.15 -11.74
C GLY A 379 -14.95 -6.82 -11.44
N LEU A 380 -15.56 -6.01 -10.58
CA LEU A 380 -14.97 -4.79 -10.04
C LEU A 380 -14.59 -5.01 -8.58
N LEU A 381 -13.54 -4.33 -8.11
CA LEU A 381 -13.29 -4.14 -6.69
C LEU A 381 -14.20 -3.01 -6.19
N LEU A 382 -14.66 -3.08 -4.93
CA LEU A 382 -15.40 -1.99 -4.32
C LEU A 382 -14.38 -1.05 -3.66
N VAL A 383 -13.94 -0.04 -4.42
CA VAL A 383 -13.19 1.07 -3.83
C VAL A 383 -14.23 1.98 -3.19
N THR A 384 -14.33 1.92 -1.86
CA THR A 384 -15.24 2.73 -1.02
C THR A 384 -16.73 2.56 -1.31
N GLY A 385 -17.32 1.42 -0.92
CA GLY A 385 -18.77 1.28 -0.67
C GLY A 385 -19.73 1.64 -1.81
N GLU A 386 -19.25 1.80 -3.03
CA GLU A 386 -20.10 1.90 -4.21
C GLU A 386 -20.90 0.61 -4.36
N SER A 387 -22.20 0.71 -4.62
CA SER A 387 -23.00 -0.45 -5.01
C SER A 387 -22.46 -0.99 -6.33
N TYR A 388 -22.17 -2.30 -6.39
CA TYR A 388 -21.79 -2.97 -7.64
C TYR A 388 -22.77 -2.57 -8.76
N ARG A 389 -22.29 -1.79 -9.72
CA ARG A 389 -22.94 -1.64 -11.03
C ARG A 389 -22.05 -2.35 -12.03
N ARG A 390 -22.58 -3.42 -12.61
CA ARG A 390 -22.01 -4.06 -13.80
C ARG A 390 -21.70 -2.94 -14.81
N PRO A 391 -20.48 -2.83 -15.36
CA PRO A 391 -20.21 -1.87 -16.42
C PRO A 391 -21.21 -2.09 -17.56
N ALA A 392 -22.08 -1.11 -17.80
CA ALA A 392 -22.79 -1.05 -19.06
C ALA A 392 -21.71 -0.80 -20.12
N HIS A 393 -21.60 -1.72 -21.09
CA HIS A 393 -20.64 -1.71 -22.21
C HIS A 393 -19.24 -2.29 -21.96
N HIS A 394 -19.16 -3.62 -21.86
CA HIS A 394 -18.03 -4.38 -22.44
C HIS A 394 -18.53 -5.69 -23.05
N LYS A 395 -19.23 -5.59 -24.19
CA LYS A 395 -19.57 -6.75 -25.06
C LYS A 395 -18.50 -7.05 -26.12
N VAL A 396 -17.40 -6.30 -26.15
CA VAL A 396 -16.32 -6.53 -27.12
C VAL A 396 -15.02 -6.62 -26.32
N GLY A 397 -14.45 -7.83 -26.28
CA GLY A 397 -13.15 -8.06 -25.67
C GLY A 397 -12.11 -7.14 -26.31
N THR A 398 -11.43 -6.35 -25.49
CA THR A 398 -10.33 -5.50 -25.90
C THR A 398 -9.12 -6.38 -26.21
N LYS A 399 -9.12 -7.01 -27.39
CA LYS A 399 -7.91 -7.61 -27.94
C LYS A 399 -6.89 -6.49 -28.14
N LEU A 400 -5.75 -6.59 -27.47
CA LEU A 400 -4.58 -5.79 -27.85
C LEU A 400 -4.24 -6.11 -29.31
N ARG A 401 -4.34 -5.09 -30.18
CA ARG A 401 -3.84 -5.16 -31.55
C ARG A 401 -2.34 -5.45 -31.46
N ARG A 402 -1.91 -6.64 -31.88
CA ARG A 402 -0.50 -6.89 -32.22
C ARG A 402 -0.16 -5.97 -33.38
N THR A 403 0.61 -4.92 -33.14
CA THR A 403 1.40 -4.30 -34.20
C THR A 403 2.60 -5.20 -34.43
N GLY A 404 2.76 -5.66 -35.68
CA GLY A 404 3.89 -6.48 -36.12
C GLY A 404 5.20 -5.72 -36.17
#